data_AF-A0A936PW38-F1
#
_entry.id   AF-A0A936PW38-F1
#
_cell.length_a   1.000
_cell.length_b   1.000
_cell.length_c   1.000
_cell.angle_alpha   90.00
_cell.angle_beta   90.00
_cell.angle_gamma   90.00
#
_symmetry.space_group_name_H-M   'P 1'
#
loop_
_entity.id
_entity.type
_entity.pdbx_description
1 polymer ?
#
loop_
_entity_poly.entity_id
_entity_poly.type
_entity_poly.pdbx_seq_one_letter_code
_entity_poly.pdbx_strand_id
1 'polypeptide(L)'
;MSANPNPRWSLIVSAGDGPQEVRAFVAKLAEVVAEAAQTAGLTLLNTRIEGDPTRPRSVTFTLAGDAPTALGGWCGTHLLIHSARGPRARRRWFAGVSLSPAPPPTRRRSFAPRR
;
A
#
# COMPACT_ATOMS: atom_id res chain seq x y z
N MET A 1 -5.15 -33.75 0.84
CA MET A 1 -5.91 -32.48 0.71
C MET A 1 -4.93 -31.33 0.83
N SER A 2 -4.34 -30.90 -0.28
CA SER A 2 -3.44 -29.74 -0.29
C SER A 2 -4.29 -28.49 -0.12
N ALA A 3 -4.02 -27.70 0.94
CA ALA A 3 -4.64 -26.41 1.13
C ALA A 3 -4.39 -25.56 -0.13
N ASN A 4 -5.43 -25.28 -0.89
CA ASN A 4 -5.34 -24.30 -1.96
C ASN A 4 -5.18 -22.95 -1.24
N PRO A 5 -3.99 -22.31 -1.25
CA PRO A 5 -3.83 -21.07 -0.53
C PRO A 5 -4.73 -20.05 -1.22
N ASN A 6 -5.64 -19.43 -0.48
CA ASN A 6 -6.39 -18.28 -0.99
C ASN A 6 -5.43 -17.35 -1.73
N PRO A 7 -5.75 -16.91 -2.96
CA PRO A 7 -4.85 -16.10 -3.75
C PRO A 7 -4.45 -14.88 -2.94
N ARG A 8 -3.14 -14.64 -2.88
CA ARG A 8 -2.57 -13.51 -2.15
C ARG A 8 -2.18 -12.43 -3.12
N TRP A 9 -2.49 -11.20 -2.74
CA TRP A 9 -2.23 -10.03 -3.54
C TRP A 9 -1.39 -9.02 -2.76
N SER A 10 -0.46 -8.38 -3.44
CA SER A 10 0.35 -7.28 -2.94
C SER A 10 -0.22 -5.99 -3.52
N LEU A 11 -0.78 -5.16 -2.65
CA LEU A 11 -1.24 -3.82 -2.99
C LEU A 11 -0.22 -2.82 -2.47
N ILE A 12 0.32 -1.98 -3.35
CA ILE A 12 1.33 -0.98 -3.01
C ILE A 12 0.75 0.41 -3.25
N VAL A 13 0.82 1.26 -2.22
CA VAL A 13 0.56 2.69 -2.29
C VAL A 13 1.89 3.40 -2.15
N SER A 14 2.28 4.20 -3.14
CA SER A 14 3.58 4.88 -3.13
C SER A 14 3.52 6.23 -3.83
N ALA A 15 4.51 7.07 -3.57
CA ALA A 15 4.77 8.26 -4.37
C ALA A 15 6.22 8.23 -4.86
N GLY A 16 6.49 8.98 -5.94
CA GLY A 16 7.86 9.23 -6.36
C GLY A 16 8.65 10.05 -5.33
N ASP A 17 9.89 10.42 -5.67
CA ASP A 17 10.72 11.26 -4.82
C ASP A 17 10.12 12.66 -4.68
N GLY A 18 9.41 12.86 -3.58
CA GLY A 18 8.73 14.10 -3.27
C GLY A 18 8.90 14.51 -1.80
N PRO A 19 8.50 15.75 -1.49
CA PRO A 19 8.65 16.33 -0.16
C PRO A 19 7.68 15.68 0.83
N GLN A 20 7.77 16.06 2.11
CA GLN A 20 7.04 15.37 3.18
C GLN A 20 5.51 15.40 3.00
N GLU A 21 4.99 16.39 2.28
CA GLU A 21 3.58 16.55 1.95
C GLU A 21 3.05 15.43 1.06
N VAL A 22 3.85 14.96 0.08
CA VAL A 22 3.41 13.81 -0.75
C VAL A 22 3.32 12.54 0.08
N ARG A 23 4.14 12.42 1.13
CA ARG A 23 4.14 11.25 2.02
C ARG A 23 2.94 11.23 2.96
N ALA A 24 2.49 12.40 3.41
CA ALA A 24 1.22 12.52 4.13
C ALA A 24 0.04 12.09 3.24
N PHE A 25 0.10 12.38 1.93
CA PHE A 25 -0.89 11.85 0.99
C PHE A 25 -0.82 10.33 0.84
N VAL A 26 0.38 9.73 0.79
CA VAL A 26 0.55 8.27 0.77
C VAL A 26 -0.10 7.62 1.99
N ALA A 27 0.13 8.13 3.20
CA ALA A 27 -0.51 7.63 4.42
C ALA A 27 -2.04 7.65 4.31
N LYS A 28 -2.61 8.81 3.95
CA LYS A 28 -4.05 8.98 3.83
C LYS A 28 -4.66 8.07 2.75
N LEU A 29 -4.01 7.96 1.61
CA LEU A 29 -4.48 7.08 0.53
C LEU A 29 -4.42 5.61 0.95
N ALA A 30 -3.37 5.21 1.67
CA ALA A 30 -3.23 3.86 2.19
C ALA A 30 -4.35 3.51 3.20
N GLU A 31 -4.72 4.43 4.09
CA GLU A 31 -5.86 4.27 4.99
C GLU A 31 -7.17 4.06 4.24
N VAL A 32 -7.47 4.93 3.27
CA VAL A 32 -8.71 4.86 2.47
C VAL A 32 -8.79 3.56 1.68
N VAL A 33 -7.69 3.13 1.05
CA VAL A 33 -7.69 1.87 0.28
C VAL A 33 -7.77 0.65 1.20
N ALA A 34 -7.19 0.71 2.41
CA ALA A 34 -7.31 -0.36 3.40
C ALA A 34 -8.76 -0.51 3.91
N GLU A 35 -9.45 0.61 4.13
CA GLU A 35 -10.88 0.61 4.48
C GLU A 35 -11.74 0.05 3.34
N ALA A 36 -11.46 0.44 2.09
CA ALA A 36 -12.14 -0.10 0.92
C ALA A 36 -11.93 -1.62 0.77
N ALA A 37 -10.70 -2.10 1.03
CA ALA A 37 -10.39 -3.53 1.00
C ALA A 37 -11.18 -4.31 2.06
N GLN A 38 -11.25 -3.80 3.28
CA GLN A 38 -12.03 -4.42 4.37
C GLN A 38 -13.52 -4.43 4.06
N THR A 39 -14.05 -3.31 3.54
CA THR A 39 -15.46 -3.19 3.14
C THR A 39 -15.83 -4.17 2.03
N ALA A 40 -14.88 -4.45 1.12
CA ALA A 40 -15.04 -5.44 0.05
C ALA A 40 -14.82 -6.90 0.53
N GLY A 41 -14.60 -7.14 1.82
CA GLY A 41 -14.43 -8.48 2.39
C GLY A 41 -13.03 -9.09 2.19
N LEU A 42 -12.04 -8.28 1.80
CA LEU A 42 -10.66 -8.76 1.69
C LEU A 42 -10.04 -8.89 3.09
N THR A 43 -9.28 -9.96 3.29
CA THR A 43 -8.54 -10.18 4.55
C THR A 43 -7.16 -9.53 4.45
N LEU A 44 -6.88 -8.57 5.33
CA LEU A 44 -5.55 -7.98 5.46
C LEU A 44 -4.62 -8.92 6.25
N LEU A 45 -3.63 -9.50 5.56
CA LEU A 45 -2.70 -10.47 6.14
C LEU A 45 -1.45 -9.81 6.75
N ASN A 46 -0.97 -8.75 6.12
CA ASN A 46 0.24 -8.05 6.55
C ASN A 46 0.25 -6.62 6.03
N THR A 47 0.88 -5.72 6.78
CA THR A 47 1.16 -4.34 6.36
C THR A 47 2.65 -4.07 6.54
N ARG A 48 3.30 -3.62 5.46
CA ARG A 48 4.69 -3.16 5.48
C ARG A 48 4.71 -1.67 5.17
N ILE A 49 5.36 -0.91 6.03
CA ILE A 49 5.55 0.53 5.86
C ILE A 49 7.03 0.79 5.59
N GLU A 50 7.33 1.57 4.57
CA GLU A 50 8.71 1.98 4.27
C GLU A 50 8.92 3.47 4.57
N GLY A 51 9.82 3.75 5.50
CA GLY A 51 10.11 5.10 6.00
C GLY A 51 9.38 5.39 7.32
N ASP A 52 9.10 6.68 7.55
CA ASP A 52 8.38 7.16 8.73
C ASP A 52 6.92 6.66 8.69
N PRO A 53 6.40 6.01 9.74
CA PRO A 53 5.02 5.54 9.79
C PRO A 53 3.96 6.63 9.57
N THR A 54 4.23 7.86 10.00
CA THR A 54 3.32 9.00 9.84
C THR A 54 3.45 9.67 8.47
N ARG A 55 4.59 9.43 7.78
CA ARG A 55 4.95 10.02 6.48
C ARG A 55 5.69 8.97 5.64
N PRO A 56 5.01 7.89 5.25
CA PRO A 56 5.63 6.78 4.55
C PRO A 56 6.01 7.15 3.12
N ARG A 57 7.09 6.55 2.63
CA ARG A 57 7.40 6.58 1.19
C ARG A 57 6.49 5.64 0.43
N SER A 58 6.23 4.49 1.03
CA SER A 58 5.32 3.47 0.50
C SER A 58 4.66 2.71 1.64
N VAL A 59 3.46 2.20 1.36
CA VAL A 59 2.74 1.24 2.19
C VAL A 59 2.37 0.05 1.31
N THR A 60 2.69 -1.14 1.77
CA THR A 60 2.37 -2.40 1.08
C THR A 60 1.46 -3.25 1.94
N PHE A 61 0.32 -3.63 1.40
CA PHE A 61 -0.63 -4.54 2.01
C PHE A 61 -0.55 -5.91 1.34
N THR A 62 -0.50 -6.97 2.15
CA THR A 62 -0.73 -8.33 1.68
C THR A 62 -2.19 -8.70 1.96
N LEU A 63 -2.95 -9.01 0.91
CA LEU A 63 -4.38 -9.26 0.97
C LEU A 63 -4.67 -10.71 0.59
N ALA A 64 -5.69 -11.32 1.19
CA ALA A 64 -6.29 -12.57 0.73
C ALA A 64 -7.73 -12.31 0.26
N GLY A 65 -8.10 -12.98 -0.84
CA GLY A 65 -9.40 -12.85 -1.50
C GLY A 65 -9.28 -12.39 -2.96
N ASP A 66 -10.41 -12.06 -3.57
CA ASP A 66 -10.48 -11.58 -4.96
C ASP A 66 -10.17 -10.07 -5.05
N ALA A 67 -8.91 -9.72 -4.79
CA ALA A 67 -8.47 -8.33 -4.82
C ALA A 67 -8.59 -7.65 -6.20
N PRO A 68 -8.37 -8.32 -7.35
CA PRO A 68 -8.53 -7.69 -8.66
C PRO A 68 -9.95 -7.17 -8.90
N THR A 69 -10.97 -7.97 -8.57
CA THR A 69 -12.37 -7.55 -8.70
C THR A 69 -12.71 -6.44 -7.70
N ALA A 70 -12.26 -6.58 -6.44
CA ALA A 70 -12.59 -5.63 -5.38
C ALA A 70 -11.87 -4.28 -5.50
N LEU A 71 -10.61 -4.27 -5.95
CA LEU A 71 -9.72 -3.10 -5.91
C LEU A 71 -9.22 -2.64 -7.28
N GLY A 72 -9.62 -3.28 -8.37
CA GLY A 72 -9.20 -2.90 -9.73
C GLY A 72 -9.46 -1.42 -10.05
N GLY A 73 -10.59 -0.88 -9.58
CA GLY A 73 -10.94 0.54 -9.75
C GLY A 73 -10.09 1.52 -8.92
N TRP A 74 -9.34 1.03 -7.93
CA TRP A 74 -8.40 1.85 -7.14
C TRP A 74 -7.02 1.92 -7.76
N CYS A 75 -6.68 1.04 -8.70
CA CYS A 75 -5.36 0.98 -9.31
C CYS A 75 -5.13 2.17 -10.25
N GLY A 76 -3.92 2.73 -10.22
CA GLY A 76 -3.53 3.89 -11.01
C GLY A 76 -3.03 5.07 -10.18
N THR A 77 -3.01 6.25 -10.79
CA THR A 77 -2.49 7.48 -10.17
C THR A 77 -3.61 8.30 -9.55
N HIS A 78 -3.48 8.59 -8.27
CA HIS A 78 -4.38 9.46 -7.50
C HIS A 78 -3.77 10.85 -7.34
N LEU A 79 -4.61 11.88 -7.39
CA LEU A 79 -4.23 13.28 -7.23
C LEU A 79 -4.87 13.85 -5.96
N LEU A 80 -4.03 14.35 -5.05
CA LEU A 80 -4.47 15.22 -3.97
C LEU A 80 -4.31 16.68 -4.39
N ILE A 81 -5.43 17.42 -4.35
CA ILE A 81 -5.43 18.88 -4.47
C ILE A 81 -5.51 19.46 -3.07
N HIS A 82 -4.42 20.03 -2.58
CA HIS A 82 -4.34 20.66 -1.27
C HIS A 82 -4.49 22.18 -1.36
N SER A 83 -5.28 22.74 -0.46
CA SER A 83 -5.45 24.19 -0.29
C SER A 83 -4.25 24.79 0.47
N ALA A 84 -3.10 24.88 -0.20
CA ALA A 84 -1.91 25.49 0.38
C ALA A 84 -2.02 27.03 0.40
N ARG A 85 -1.56 27.68 1.48
CA ARG A 85 -1.51 29.16 1.58
C ARG A 85 -0.28 29.70 0.84
N GLY A 86 -0.50 30.73 0.03
CA GLY A 86 0.55 31.46 -0.69
C GLY A 86 0.57 31.19 -2.21
N PRO A 87 1.06 32.15 -3.02
CA PRO A 87 1.02 32.06 -4.48
C PRO A 87 2.00 31.03 -5.07
N ARG A 88 3.06 30.65 -4.34
CA ARG A 88 4.09 29.70 -4.81
C ARG A 88 4.01 28.31 -4.19
N ALA A 89 3.03 28.06 -3.32
CA ALA A 89 2.91 26.77 -2.64
C ALA A 89 2.42 25.69 -3.63
N ARG A 90 3.07 24.52 -3.61
CA ARG A 90 2.64 23.38 -4.43
C ARG A 90 1.31 22.85 -3.90
N ARG A 91 0.32 22.77 -4.78
CA ARG A 91 -1.06 22.38 -4.44
C ARG A 91 -1.44 20.98 -4.92
N ARG A 92 -0.59 20.34 -5.72
CA ARG A 92 -0.89 19.06 -6.38
C ARG A 92 0.16 18.02 -6.04
N TRP A 93 -0.32 16.91 -5.50
CA TRP A 93 0.49 15.76 -5.11
C TRP A 93 -0.08 14.49 -5.74
N PHE A 94 0.80 13.58 -6.16
CA PHE A 94 0.42 12.37 -6.86
C PHE A 94 0.94 11.14 -6.10
N ALA A 95 0.13 10.09 -6.04
CA ALA A 95 0.49 8.80 -5.50
C ALA A 95 -0.07 7.70 -6.40
N GLY A 96 0.67 6.62 -6.57
CA GLY A 96 0.26 5.45 -7.32
C GLY A 96 -0.28 4.36 -6.40
N VAL A 97 -1.29 3.64 -6.89
CA VAL A 97 -1.79 2.39 -6.31
C VAL A 97 -1.59 1.28 -7.34
N SER A 98 -0.88 0.23 -6.96
CA SER A 98 -0.57 -0.89 -7.83
C SER A 98 -0.93 -2.21 -7.15
N LEU A 99 -1.52 -3.14 -7.91
CA LEU A 99 -1.88 -4.47 -7.44
C LEU A 99 -1.11 -5.53 -8.25
N SER A 100 -0.52 -6.49 -7.56
CA SER A 100 0.17 -7.63 -8.18
C SER A 100 0.00 -8.90 -7.36
N PRO A 101 0.18 -10.10 -7.94
CA PRO A 101 0.25 -11.32 -7.15
C PRO A 101 1.32 -11.21 -6.05
N ALA A 102 0.97 -11.55 -4.81
CA ALA A 102 1.92 -11.49 -3.71
C ALA A 102 3.00 -12.57 -3.88
N PRO A 103 4.28 -12.27 -3.58
CA PRO A 103 5.31 -13.29 -3.56
C PRO A 103 4.97 -14.35 -2.50
N PRO A 104 5.44 -15.60 -2.69
CA PRO A 104 5.28 -16.63 -1.68
C PRO A 104 5.92 -16.16 -0.36
N PRO A 105 5.36 -16.57 0.80
CA PRO A 105 5.92 -16.19 2.09
C PRO A 105 7.36 -16.67 2.16
N THR A 106 8.31 -15.74 2.25
CA THR A 106 9.72 -16.07 2.42
C THR A 106 9.87 -16.75 3.78
N ARG A 107 10.17 -18.06 3.78
CA ARG A 107 10.63 -18.75 4.99
C ARG A 107 11.89 -18.02 5.46
N ARG A 108 11.81 -17.32 6.59
CA ARG A 108 13.01 -16.84 7.27
C ARG A 108 13.88 -18.06 7.53
N ARG A 109 15.05 -18.13 6.88
CA ARG A 109 16.10 -19.08 7.27
C ARG A 109 16.49 -18.69 8.70
N SER A 110 16.10 -19.51 9.67
CA SER A 110 16.65 -19.45 11.01
C SER A 110 18.14 -19.74 10.90
N PHE A 111 18.95 -18.67 10.95
CA PHE A 111 20.38 -18.80 11.13
C PHE A 111 20.59 -19.23 12.58
N ALA A 112 20.89 -20.51 12.80
CA ALA A 112 21.37 -20.96 14.10
C ALA A 112 22.75 -20.32 14.33
N PRO A 113 23.00 -19.69 15.49
CA PRO A 113 24.34 -19.21 15.81
C PRO A 113 25.28 -20.42 15.89
N ARG A 114 26.39 -20.40 15.14
CA ARG A 114 27.48 -21.35 15.33
C ARG A 114 28.12 -21.03 16.68
N ARG A 115 28.15 -22.03 17.57
CA ARG A 115 28.95 -22.00 18.80
C ARG A 115 30.42 -22.23 18.46
#